data_AF-A0A954S863-F1
#
_entry.id   AF-A0A954S863-F1
#
_cell.length_a   1.000
_cell.length_b   1.000
_cell.length_c   1.000
_cell.angle_alpha   90.00
_cell.angle_beta   90.00
_cell.angle_gamma   90.00
#
_symmetry.space_group_name_H-M   'P 1'
#
loop_
_entity.id
_entity.type
_entity.pdbx_description
1 polymer ?
#
loop_
_entity_poly.entity_id
_entity_poly.type
_entity_poly.pdbx_seq_one_letter_code
_entity_poly.pdbx_strand_id
1 'polypeptide(L)'
;MNHEHEQSTIDHHRSPASVLQEIRQLAPQYRSLQYQFAALLEMVHRYQYWRSAYKSFGDYVECETGLKLRTAQELIRVYRTCAQHGISRERVLELGWTKLALVASKIHEGNREQVLHDIKAQSYADLKRKYRSKTSNQRSSTRFQLSPVVVAALRLAACYSQSNDIADNLEFLAVSFVQNVKQRSRHVVRMN
;
A
#
# COMPACT_ATOMS: atom_id res chain seq x y z
N MET A 1 15.22 -30.41 35.36
CA MET A 1 15.98 -29.47 34.51
C MET A 1 15.51 -28.08 34.88
N ASN A 2 16.35 -27.37 35.61
CA ASN A 2 16.06 -26.09 36.24
C ASN A 2 16.09 -24.98 35.17
N HIS A 3 14.94 -24.40 34.87
CA HIS A 3 14.88 -23.05 34.31
C HIS A 3 14.55 -22.10 35.47
N GLU A 4 15.60 -21.81 36.25
CA GLU A 4 15.66 -20.64 37.12
C GLU A 4 15.39 -19.39 36.25
N HIS A 5 14.28 -18.69 36.46
CA HIS A 5 14.23 -17.47 37.26
C HIS A 5 15.24 -16.36 36.87
N GLU A 6 15.59 -16.24 35.59
CA GLU A 6 16.20 -15.02 35.04
C GLU A 6 15.15 -14.03 34.49
N GLN A 7 14.07 -13.80 35.23
CA GLN A 7 13.17 -12.68 34.95
C GLN A 7 13.12 -11.72 36.15
N SER A 8 13.80 -10.59 35.92
CA SER A 8 13.35 -9.26 36.32
C SER A 8 13.65 -8.80 37.76
N THR A 9 14.93 -8.77 38.12
CA THR A 9 15.52 -7.68 38.91
C THR A 9 15.74 -6.42 38.06
N ILE A 10 14.78 -6.05 37.22
CA ILE A 10 14.80 -4.76 36.53
C ILE A 10 14.32 -3.69 37.52
N ASP A 11 15.30 -3.02 38.10
CA ASP A 11 15.29 -1.59 38.45
C ASP A 11 14.26 -1.06 39.45
N HIS A 12 14.45 -1.37 40.74
CA HIS A 12 13.86 -0.54 41.82
C HIS A 12 14.78 0.62 42.27
N HIS A 13 15.96 0.80 41.64
CA HIS A 13 16.97 1.79 42.04
C HIS A 13 17.53 2.68 40.91
N ARG A 14 17.02 2.60 39.68
CA ARG A 14 17.47 3.53 38.62
C ARG A 14 16.81 4.89 38.77
N SER A 15 17.63 5.94 38.79
CA SER A 15 17.15 7.32 38.66
C SER A 15 16.50 7.52 37.27
N PRO A 16 15.37 8.24 37.18
CA PRO A 16 14.76 8.59 35.90
C PRO A 16 15.73 9.24 34.91
N ALA A 17 16.68 10.05 35.40
CA ALA A 17 17.67 10.72 34.55
C ALA A 17 18.62 9.71 33.87
N SER A 18 19.01 8.65 34.58
CA SER A 18 19.87 7.58 34.05
C SER A 18 19.18 6.83 32.91
N VAL A 19 17.91 6.47 33.10
CA VAL A 19 17.12 5.75 32.08
C VAL A 19 16.94 6.59 30.82
N LEU A 20 16.65 7.90 30.97
CA LEU A 20 16.52 8.80 29.84
C LEU A 20 17.83 8.98 29.07
N GLN A 21 18.97 9.01 29.78
CA GLN A 21 20.28 9.08 29.15
C GLN A 21 20.59 7.81 28.35
N GLU A 22 20.30 6.64 28.91
CA GLU A 22 20.49 5.34 28.24
C GLU A 22 19.64 5.24 26.97
N ILE A 23 18.36 5.65 27.02
CA ILE A 23 17.50 5.71 25.85
C ILE A 23 18.10 6.62 24.76
N ARG A 24 18.66 7.78 25.14
CA ARG A 24 19.30 8.70 24.17
C ARG A 24 20.53 8.07 23.52
N GLN A 25 21.28 7.25 24.25
CA GLN A 25 22.45 6.54 23.73
C GLN A 25 22.07 5.36 22.82
N LEU A 26 20.98 4.66 23.13
CA LEU A 26 20.51 3.52 22.33
C LEU A 26 19.73 3.95 21.09
N ALA A 27 19.09 5.13 21.09
CA ALA A 27 18.25 5.58 19.99
C ALA A 27 18.96 5.60 18.61
N PRO A 28 20.22 6.06 18.46
CA PRO A 28 20.95 5.97 17.19
C PRO A 28 21.20 4.52 16.73
N GLN A 29 21.55 3.64 17.66
CA GLN A 29 21.79 2.21 17.38
C GLN A 29 20.51 1.55 16.88
N TYR A 30 19.38 1.82 17.57
CA TYR A 30 18.06 1.34 17.17
C TYR A 30 17.69 1.79 15.76
N ARG A 31 17.88 3.07 15.41
CA ARG A 31 17.61 3.57 14.05
C ARG A 31 18.51 2.90 13.00
N SER A 32 19.79 2.70 13.32
CA SER A 32 20.73 2.02 12.42
C SER A 32 20.32 0.56 12.18
N LEU A 33 19.97 -0.16 13.23
CA LEU A 33 19.50 -1.54 13.15
C LEU A 33 18.21 -1.63 12.32
N GLN A 34 17.27 -0.72 12.55
CA GLN A 34 16.02 -0.67 11.77
C GLN A 34 16.27 -0.46 10.27
N TYR A 35 17.19 0.43 9.90
CA TYR A 35 17.59 0.64 8.50
C TYR A 35 18.20 -0.63 7.88
N GLN A 36 19.17 -1.23 8.58
CA GLN A 36 19.85 -2.44 8.11
C GLN A 36 18.87 -3.60 7.96
N PHE A 37 17.99 -3.79 8.94
CA PHE A 37 16.97 -4.83 8.92
C PHE A 37 15.99 -4.64 7.77
N ALA A 38 15.54 -3.41 7.50
CA ALA A 38 14.68 -3.12 6.35
C ALA A 38 15.38 -3.39 5.00
N ALA A 39 16.68 -3.07 4.89
CA ALA A 39 17.47 -3.37 3.70
C ALA A 39 17.60 -4.88 3.44
N LEU A 40 17.90 -5.66 4.49
CA LEU A 40 17.99 -7.12 4.40
C LEU A 40 16.64 -7.75 4.05
N LEU A 41 15.55 -7.30 4.67
CA LEU A 41 14.21 -7.74 4.32
C LEU A 41 13.88 -7.46 2.85
N GLU A 42 14.31 -6.30 2.34
CA GLU A 42 14.11 -5.96 0.94
C GLU A 42 14.88 -6.89 0.01
N MET A 43 16.14 -7.20 0.33
CA MET A 43 16.95 -8.16 -0.43
C MET A 43 16.31 -9.55 -0.43
N VAL A 44 15.94 -10.07 0.74
CA VAL A 44 15.29 -11.38 0.86
C VAL A 44 13.99 -11.42 0.06
N HIS A 45 13.19 -10.35 0.13
CA HIS A 45 11.95 -10.24 -0.63
C HIS A 45 12.20 -10.16 -2.14
N ARG A 46 13.17 -9.34 -2.58
CA ARG A 46 13.51 -9.12 -4.00
C ARG A 46 14.07 -10.38 -4.67
N TYR A 47 15.03 -11.04 -4.03
CA TYR A 47 15.70 -12.23 -4.56
C TYR A 47 15.00 -13.53 -4.16
N GLN A 48 13.92 -13.44 -3.38
CA GLN A 48 13.08 -14.57 -2.99
C GLN A 48 13.82 -15.69 -2.26
N TYR A 49 14.82 -15.34 -1.43
CA TYR A 49 15.64 -16.32 -0.69
C TYR A 49 14.84 -17.21 0.27
N TRP A 50 13.61 -16.81 0.60
CA TRP A 50 12.69 -17.58 1.44
C TRP A 50 12.03 -18.77 0.71
N ARG A 51 12.00 -18.78 -0.63
CA ARG A 51 11.19 -19.75 -1.40
C ARG A 51 11.61 -21.20 -1.23
N SER A 52 12.86 -21.48 -0.87
CA SER A 52 13.35 -22.84 -0.66
C SER A 52 12.83 -23.49 0.62
N ALA A 53 12.43 -22.68 1.62
CA ALA A 53 12.06 -23.16 2.95
C ALA A 53 10.64 -22.77 3.38
N TYR A 54 10.03 -21.77 2.74
CA TYR A 54 8.76 -21.18 3.17
C TYR A 54 7.72 -21.12 2.04
N LYS A 55 6.44 -21.35 2.37
CA LYS A 55 5.34 -21.32 1.39
C LYS A 55 5.05 -19.90 0.89
N SER A 56 5.23 -18.91 1.75
CA SER A 56 5.01 -17.50 1.43
C SER A 56 6.06 -16.61 2.11
N PHE A 57 6.21 -15.37 1.62
CA PHE A 57 7.05 -14.38 2.31
C PHE A 57 6.48 -14.03 3.69
N GLY A 58 5.15 -14.07 3.86
CA GLY A 58 4.51 -13.85 5.15
C GLY A 58 4.95 -14.90 6.18
N ASP A 59 4.92 -16.17 5.78
CA ASP A 59 5.34 -17.31 6.62
C ASP A 59 6.81 -17.13 7.04
N TYR A 60 7.69 -16.80 6.09
CA TYR A 60 9.10 -16.52 6.39
C TYR A 60 9.27 -15.40 7.44
N VAL A 61 8.63 -14.24 7.22
CA VAL A 61 8.78 -13.09 8.11
C VAL A 61 8.26 -13.43 9.51
N GLU A 62 7.11 -14.09 9.61
CA GLU A 62 6.50 -14.43 10.89
C GLU A 62 7.33 -15.47 11.66
N CYS A 63 7.80 -16.52 10.97
CA CYS A 63 8.61 -17.58 11.59
C CYS A 63 10.02 -17.11 11.99
N GLU A 64 10.71 -16.35 11.13
CA GLU A 64 12.13 -16.02 11.35
C GLU A 64 12.34 -14.74 12.15
N THR A 65 11.38 -13.81 12.10
CA THR A 65 11.55 -12.47 12.71
C THR A 65 10.50 -12.14 13.76
N GLY A 66 9.43 -12.93 13.86
CA GLY A 66 8.29 -12.66 14.74
C GLY A 66 7.44 -11.45 14.31
N LEU A 67 7.72 -10.86 13.15
CA LEU A 67 6.96 -9.72 12.64
C LEU A 67 5.75 -10.18 11.83
N LYS A 68 4.69 -9.37 11.87
CA LYS A 68 3.57 -9.52 10.93
C LYS A 68 3.97 -9.04 9.55
N LEU A 69 3.44 -9.68 8.51
CA LEU A 69 3.68 -9.33 7.10
C LEU A 69 3.52 -7.82 6.83
N ARG A 70 2.46 -7.19 7.36
CA ARG A 70 2.20 -5.76 7.16
C ARG A 70 3.35 -4.87 7.65
N THR A 71 3.92 -5.19 8.81
CA THR A 71 5.06 -4.44 9.38
C THR A 71 6.30 -4.58 8.51
N ALA A 72 6.61 -5.81 8.06
CA ALA A 72 7.74 -6.04 7.15
C ALA A 72 7.56 -5.32 5.81
N GLN A 73 6.36 -5.34 5.25
CA GLN A 73 6.04 -4.60 4.02
C GLN A 73 6.21 -3.10 4.19
N GLU A 74 5.84 -2.53 5.34
CA GLU A 74 6.05 -1.12 5.63
C GLU A 74 7.55 -0.78 5.69
N LEU A 75 8.35 -1.59 6.38
CA LEU A 75 9.82 -1.44 6.42
C LEU A 75 10.41 -1.46 5.00
N ILE A 76 10.08 -2.49 4.21
CA ILE A 76 10.53 -2.63 2.83
C ILE A 76 10.13 -1.42 1.99
N ARG A 77 8.88 -0.98 2.11
CA ARG A 77 8.35 0.16 1.34
C ARG A 77 9.16 1.43 1.63
N VAL A 78 9.41 1.72 2.91
CA VAL A 78 10.17 2.92 3.31
C VAL A 78 11.59 2.87 2.78
N TYR A 79 12.26 1.71 2.95
CA TYR A 79 13.60 1.51 2.42
C TYR A 79 13.65 1.72 0.89
N ARG A 80 12.72 1.10 0.15
CA ARG A 80 12.63 1.26 -1.32
C ARG A 80 12.41 2.70 -1.74
N THR A 81 11.48 3.40 -1.10
CA THR A 81 11.24 4.83 -1.38
C THR A 81 12.52 5.65 -1.16
N CYS A 82 13.22 5.42 -0.05
CA CYS A 82 14.46 6.15 0.24
C CYS A 82 15.53 5.86 -0.82
N ALA A 83 15.75 4.59 -1.15
CA ALA A 83 16.72 4.17 -2.17
C ALA A 83 16.37 4.72 -3.55
N GLN A 84 15.11 4.62 -3.97
CA GLN A 84 14.62 5.10 -5.27
C GLN A 84 14.80 6.62 -5.45
N HIS A 85 14.65 7.40 -4.38
CA HIS A 85 14.78 8.85 -4.43
C HIS A 85 16.16 9.38 -4.03
N GLY A 86 17.15 8.48 -3.85
CA GLY A 86 18.52 8.85 -3.51
C GLY A 86 18.67 9.45 -2.11
N ILE A 87 17.80 9.11 -1.18
CA ILE A 87 17.90 9.56 0.22
C ILE A 87 18.98 8.70 0.90
N SER A 88 20.10 9.33 1.27
CA SER A 88 21.23 8.63 1.88
C SER A 88 20.87 8.02 3.23
N ARG A 89 21.64 7.00 3.65
CA ARG A 89 21.48 6.36 4.96
C ARG A 89 21.57 7.38 6.09
N GLU A 90 22.55 8.26 6.04
CA GLU A 90 22.79 9.31 7.05
C GLU A 90 21.54 10.19 7.19
N ARG A 91 20.96 10.57 6.05
CA ARG A 91 19.74 11.37 6.01
C ARG A 91 18.55 10.62 6.58
N VAL A 92 18.42 9.32 6.31
CA VAL A 92 17.37 8.49 6.91
C VAL A 92 17.49 8.42 8.43
N LEU A 93 18.71 8.25 8.96
CA LEU A 93 18.96 8.18 10.41
C LEU A 93 18.67 9.51 11.11
N GLU A 94 19.03 10.63 10.48
CA GLU A 94 18.73 11.99 10.97
C GLU A 94 17.21 12.22 11.06
N LEU A 95 16.49 11.96 9.97
CA LEU A 95 15.06 12.23 9.84
C LEU A 95 14.18 11.31 10.71
N GLY A 96 14.67 10.09 10.97
CA GLY A 96 13.99 9.09 11.78
C GLY A 96 12.95 8.29 10.99
N TRP A 97 12.96 6.97 11.21
CA TRP A 97 12.18 6.02 10.43
C TRP A 97 10.67 6.25 10.50
N THR A 98 10.13 6.50 11.70
CA THR A 98 8.69 6.66 11.91
C THR A 98 8.10 7.83 11.12
N LYS A 99 8.82 8.96 11.04
CA LYS A 99 8.38 10.11 10.24
C LYS A 99 8.48 9.81 8.75
N LEU A 100 9.54 9.14 8.31
CA LEU A 100 9.68 8.70 6.93
C LEU A 100 8.57 7.72 6.53
N ALA A 101 8.23 6.78 7.39
CA ALA A 101 7.19 5.78 7.15
C ALA A 101 5.81 6.40 6.87
N LEU A 102 5.49 7.47 7.59
CA LEU A 102 4.27 8.24 7.41
C LEU A 102 4.17 8.90 6.03
N VAL A 103 5.28 9.46 5.52
CA VAL A 103 5.28 10.28 4.30
C VAL A 103 5.87 9.58 3.08
N ALA A 104 6.44 8.39 3.21
CA ALA A 104 7.13 7.68 2.13
C ALA A 104 6.26 7.54 0.87
N SER A 105 4.97 7.25 1.03
CA SER A 105 4.03 7.13 -0.10
C SER A 105 3.71 8.45 -0.82
N LYS A 106 4.21 9.58 -0.31
CA LYS A 106 4.00 10.94 -0.83
C LYS A 106 5.25 11.52 -1.46
N ILE A 107 6.41 10.87 -1.30
CA ILE A 107 7.66 11.31 -1.90
C ILE A 107 7.64 10.97 -3.39
N HIS A 108 7.91 11.96 -4.22
CA HIS A 108 8.16 11.82 -5.64
C HIS A 108 9.20 12.87 -6.07
N GLU A 109 9.69 12.80 -7.31
CA GLU A 109 10.79 13.63 -7.79
C GLU A 109 10.53 15.14 -7.61
N GLY A 110 9.33 15.61 -7.98
CA GLY A 110 8.96 17.03 -7.88
C GLY A 110 8.71 17.58 -6.47
N ASN A 111 8.68 16.76 -5.40
CA ASN A 111 8.42 17.25 -4.04
C ASN A 111 9.40 16.75 -2.97
N ARG A 112 10.41 15.96 -3.35
CA ARG A 112 11.33 15.30 -2.43
C ARG A 112 11.88 16.25 -1.37
N GLU A 113 12.56 17.32 -1.80
CA GLU A 113 13.21 18.25 -0.87
C GLU A 113 12.23 18.93 0.08
N GLN A 114 11.06 19.32 -0.43
CA GLN A 114 10.00 19.91 0.39
C GLN A 114 9.55 18.93 1.48
N VAL A 115 9.32 17.66 1.12
CA VAL A 115 8.92 16.63 2.10
C VAL A 115 10.03 16.39 3.13
N LEU A 116 11.29 16.31 2.72
CA LEU A 116 12.41 16.12 3.65
C LEU A 116 12.58 17.31 4.60
N HIS A 117 12.40 18.53 4.10
CA HIS A 117 12.38 19.73 4.91
C HIS A 117 11.25 19.67 5.95
N ASP A 118 10.04 19.31 5.53
CA ASP A 118 8.89 19.16 6.42
C ASP A 118 9.13 18.12 7.51
N ILE A 119 9.72 16.97 7.19
CA ILE A 119 10.04 15.92 8.17
C ILE A 119 10.97 16.45 9.27
N LYS A 120 11.97 17.25 8.88
CA LYS A 120 12.94 17.83 9.81
C LYS A 120 12.31 18.92 10.68
N ALA A 121 11.49 19.79 10.11
CA ALA A 121 10.93 20.96 10.78
C ALA A 121 9.68 20.65 11.64
N GLN A 122 8.85 19.69 11.23
CA GLN A 122 7.53 19.50 11.82
C GLN A 122 7.46 18.34 12.82
N SER A 123 6.53 18.42 13.76
CA SER A 123 6.21 17.31 14.66
C SER A 123 5.55 16.16 13.89
N TYR A 124 5.56 14.95 14.46
CA TYR A 124 4.85 13.81 13.86
C TYR A 124 3.35 14.07 13.67
N ALA A 125 2.71 14.77 14.61
CA ALA A 125 1.29 15.08 14.53
C ALA A 125 0.98 16.05 13.37
N ASP A 126 1.84 17.03 13.15
CA ASP A 126 1.69 18.01 12.07
C ASP A 126 1.93 17.37 10.71
N LEU A 127 2.98 16.54 10.58
CA LEU A 127 3.21 15.73 9.38
C LEU A 127 2.01 14.84 9.07
N LYS A 128 1.43 14.20 10.11
CA LYS A 128 0.28 13.32 9.94
C LYS A 128 -0.94 14.09 9.48
N ARG A 129 -1.11 15.35 9.92
CA ARG A 129 -2.19 16.23 9.48
C ARG A 129 -1.98 16.71 8.04
N LYS A 130 -0.77 17.17 7.71
CA LYS A 130 -0.39 17.71 6.40
C LYS A 130 -0.45 16.65 5.29
N TYR A 131 0.12 15.48 5.55
CA TYR A 131 0.20 14.37 4.59
C TYR A 131 -0.92 13.35 4.75
N ARG A 132 -1.93 13.64 5.59
CA ARG A 132 -3.13 12.81 5.67
C ARG A 132 -3.71 12.73 4.26
N SER A 133 -3.65 11.55 3.66
CA SER A 133 -4.43 11.30 2.47
C SER A 133 -5.89 11.59 2.81
N LYS A 134 -6.54 12.47 2.03
CA LYS A 134 -7.99 12.58 1.97
C LYS A 134 -8.53 11.27 1.39
N THR A 135 -8.39 10.17 2.12
CA THR A 135 -8.91 8.88 1.70
C THR A 135 -10.43 8.94 1.89
N SER A 136 -11.14 9.03 0.77
CA SER A 136 -12.59 8.82 0.57
C SER A 136 -13.59 9.69 1.34
N ASN A 137 -13.73 10.97 0.96
CA ASN A 137 -15.08 11.52 0.80
C ASN A 137 -15.41 11.91 -0.64
N GLN A 138 -14.46 11.71 -1.55
CA GLN A 138 -14.77 11.40 -2.95
C GLN A 138 -14.76 9.87 -3.09
N ARG A 139 -15.79 9.22 -2.57
CA ARG A 139 -16.56 8.40 -3.52
C ARG A 139 -17.13 9.44 -4.47
N SER A 140 -16.35 9.88 -5.45
CA SER A 140 -16.97 10.25 -6.71
C SER A 140 -17.80 9.02 -7.00
N SER A 141 -19.11 9.15 -6.82
CA SER A 141 -20.04 8.36 -7.57
C SER A 141 -19.43 8.35 -8.97
N THR A 142 -18.76 7.27 -9.34
CA THR A 142 -18.73 6.86 -10.73
C THR A 142 -20.18 6.52 -11.00
N ARG A 143 -21.00 7.59 -11.11
CA ARG A 143 -22.23 7.60 -11.85
C ARG A 143 -21.73 7.07 -13.17
N PHE A 144 -22.02 5.80 -13.41
CA PHE A 144 -21.67 5.13 -14.63
C PHE A 144 -22.28 6.01 -15.73
N GLN A 145 -21.47 6.87 -16.35
CA GLN A 145 -21.96 7.76 -17.37
C GLN A 145 -22.09 6.86 -18.59
N LEU A 146 -23.32 6.42 -18.84
CA LEU A 146 -23.66 5.70 -20.05
C LEU A 146 -23.23 6.58 -21.22
N SER A 147 -22.48 6.02 -22.15
CA SER A 147 -22.11 6.76 -23.36
C SER A 147 -23.39 7.18 -24.10
N PRO A 148 -23.37 8.28 -24.88
CA PRO A 148 -24.54 8.69 -25.66
C PRO A 148 -25.09 7.57 -26.55
N VAL A 149 -24.22 6.69 -27.04
CA VAL A 149 -24.58 5.50 -27.82
C VAL A 149 -25.40 4.52 -27.00
N VAL A 150 -24.99 4.22 -25.76
CA VAL A 150 -25.72 3.31 -24.87
C VAL A 150 -27.06 3.91 -24.45
N VAL A 151 -27.12 5.23 -24.20
CA VAL A 151 -28.37 5.93 -23.91
C VAL A 151 -29.33 5.89 -25.10
N ALA A 152 -28.84 6.10 -26.33
CA ALA A 152 -29.65 6.00 -27.53
C ALA A 152 -30.16 4.57 -27.76
N ALA A 153 -29.31 3.55 -27.55
CA ALA A 153 -29.69 2.15 -27.63
C ALA A 153 -30.79 1.79 -26.61
N LEU A 154 -30.66 2.25 -25.36
CA LEU A 154 -31.66 2.03 -24.32
C LEU A 154 -33.00 2.73 -24.62
N ARG A 155 -32.98 3.93 -25.20
CA ARG A 155 -34.20 4.62 -25.64
C ARG A 155 -34.89 3.86 -26.77
N LEU A 156 -34.14 3.37 -27.75
CA LEU A 156 -34.69 2.53 -28.82
C LEU A 156 -35.28 1.25 -28.23
N ALA A 157 -34.57 0.57 -27.33
CA ALA A 157 -35.06 -0.62 -26.66
C ALA A 157 -36.38 -0.36 -25.93
N ALA A 158 -36.51 0.75 -25.19
CA ALA A 158 -37.74 1.14 -24.51
C ALA A 158 -38.93 1.34 -25.47
N CYS A 159 -38.68 1.93 -26.66
CA CYS A 159 -39.72 2.07 -27.69
C CYS A 159 -40.20 0.72 -28.23
N TYR A 160 -39.34 -0.29 -28.31
CA TYR A 160 -39.68 -1.61 -28.83
C TYR A 160 -40.23 -2.57 -27.77
N SER A 161 -39.73 -2.49 -26.53
CA SER A 161 -40.13 -3.35 -25.42
C SER A 161 -41.43 -2.90 -24.73
N GLN A 162 -41.86 -1.65 -24.99
CA GLN A 162 -42.93 -0.96 -24.24
C GLN A 162 -42.69 -0.92 -22.73
N SER A 163 -41.46 -1.16 -22.26
CA SER A 163 -41.06 -1.14 -20.86
C SER A 163 -40.13 0.04 -20.57
N ASN A 164 -40.41 0.75 -19.48
CA ASN A 164 -39.51 1.79 -18.94
C ASN A 164 -38.47 1.23 -17.96
N ASP A 165 -38.45 -0.09 -17.73
CA ASP A 165 -37.45 -0.73 -16.90
C ASP A 165 -36.12 -0.85 -17.66
N ILE A 166 -35.03 -0.42 -17.02
CA ILE A 166 -33.68 -0.48 -17.58
C ILE A 166 -33.23 -1.94 -17.70
N ALA A 167 -33.63 -2.82 -16.79
CA ALA A 167 -33.26 -4.23 -16.82
C ALA A 167 -33.84 -4.93 -18.06
N ASP A 168 -35.13 -4.78 -18.31
CA ASP A 168 -35.82 -5.33 -19.49
C ASP A 168 -35.20 -4.81 -20.79
N ASN A 169 -34.87 -3.52 -20.84
CA ASN A 169 -34.27 -2.89 -22.01
C ASN A 169 -32.84 -3.38 -22.27
N LEU A 170 -32.06 -3.64 -21.21
CA LEU A 170 -30.73 -4.24 -21.34
C LEU A 170 -30.81 -5.69 -21.82
N GLU A 171 -31.77 -6.47 -21.31
CA GLU A 171 -32.00 -7.84 -21.76
C GLU A 171 -32.40 -7.87 -23.24
N PHE A 172 -33.35 -7.02 -23.65
CA PHE A 172 -33.74 -6.89 -25.05
C PHE A 172 -32.57 -6.53 -25.97
N LEU A 173 -31.72 -5.58 -25.57
CA LEU A 173 -30.53 -5.20 -26.32
C LEU A 173 -29.53 -6.35 -26.43
N ALA A 174 -29.29 -7.08 -25.33
CA ALA A 174 -28.37 -8.22 -25.31
C ALA A 174 -28.85 -9.34 -26.24
N VAL A 175 -30.14 -9.69 -26.18
CA VAL A 175 -30.76 -10.71 -27.05
C VAL A 175 -30.68 -10.28 -28.52
N SER A 176 -31.04 -9.03 -28.83
CA SER A 176 -31.02 -8.48 -30.19
C SER A 176 -29.61 -8.44 -30.78
N PHE A 177 -28.60 -8.12 -29.95
CA PHE A 177 -27.20 -8.13 -30.37
C PHE A 177 -26.72 -9.54 -30.72
N VAL A 178 -26.97 -10.53 -29.85
CA VAL A 178 -26.57 -11.93 -30.09
C VAL A 178 -27.24 -12.50 -31.34
N GLN A 179 -28.52 -12.18 -31.56
CA GLN A 179 -29.25 -12.60 -32.76
C GLN A 179 -28.67 -11.99 -34.04
N ASN A 180 -28.35 -10.69 -34.03
CA ASN A 180 -27.73 -10.00 -35.17
C ASN A 180 -26.34 -10.53 -35.51
N VAL A 181 -25.50 -10.83 -34.49
CA VAL A 181 -24.19 -11.44 -34.71
C VAL A 181 -24.34 -12.82 -35.37
N LYS A 182 -25.26 -13.66 -34.87
CA LYS A 182 -25.52 -14.99 -35.45
C LYS A 182 -26.03 -14.93 -36.90
N GLN A 183 -26.86 -13.94 -37.24
CA GLN A 183 -27.35 -13.75 -38.62
C GLN A 183 -26.22 -13.34 -39.58
N ARG A 184 -25.32 -12.43 -39.15
CA ARG A 184 -24.17 -12.02 -39.96
C ARG A 184 -23.20 -13.18 -40.21
N SER A 185 -22.93 -14.01 -39.21
CA SER A 185 -22.09 -15.21 -39.38
C SER A 185 -22.66 -16.21 -40.38
N ARG A 186 -23.99 -16.34 -40.49
CA ARG A 186 -24.64 -17.22 -41.46
C ARG A 186 -24.59 -16.68 -42.89
N HIS A 187 -24.55 -15.37 -43.08
CA HIS A 187 -24.43 -14.77 -44.42
C HIS A 187 -23.02 -14.88 -45.01
N VAL A 188 -21.97 -14.80 -44.17
CA VAL A 188 -20.58 -14.97 -44.61
C VAL A 188 -20.29 -16.40 -45.08
N VAL A 189 -20.96 -17.40 -44.52
CA VAL A 189 -20.78 -18.82 -44.89
C VAL A 189 -21.49 -19.20 -46.21
N ARG A 190 -22.41 -18.37 -46.72
CA ARG A 190 -23.14 -18.64 -47.98
C ARG A 190 -22.52 -17.99 -49.22
N MET A 191 -21.40 -17.28 -49.09
CA MET A 191 -20.71 -16.62 -50.21
C MET A 191 -19.34 -17.25 -50.55
N ASN A 192 -19.06 -18.43 -50.00
CA ASN A 192 -17.99 -19.33 -50.45
C ASN A 192 -18.63 -20.63 -50.96
#